data_AF-E3MTZ2-F1
#
_entry.id   AF-E3MTZ2-F1
#
_cell.length_a   1.000
_cell.length_b   1.000
_cell.length_c   1.000
_cell.angle_alpha   90.00
_cell.angle_beta   90.00
_cell.angle_gamma   90.00
#
_symmetry.space_group_name_H-M   'P 1'
#
loop_
_entity.id
_entity.type
_entity.pdbx_description
1 polymer ?
#
loop_
_entity_poly.entity_id
_entity_poly.type
_entity_poly.pdbx_seq_one_letter_code
_entity_poly.pdbx_strand_id
1 'polypeptide(L)'
;MWTLIVTCKTCAKVYDSTCQGTGIPSPSNWCATASDVGVSYTLGPIDPEYWVYNTEDDTCWTILSCPSGTLARYLLTGGITSEGNYGGMETVSFCKESGAGAGEWAVWLGEHIPLDSMRCQNA
;
A
#
# COMPACT_ATOMS: atom_id res chain seq x y z
N MET A 1 25.56 0.85 -5.23
CA MET A 1 24.30 1.14 -5.94
C MET A 1 23.57 2.16 -5.09
N TRP A 2 23.44 3.40 -5.55
CA TRP A 2 22.74 4.44 -4.79
C TRP A 2 21.27 4.39 -5.19
N THR A 3 20.37 4.08 -4.25
CA THR A 3 18.94 4.18 -4.48
C THR A 3 18.58 5.65 -4.58
N LEU A 4 18.24 6.12 -5.79
CA LEU A 4 17.62 7.43 -5.96
C LEU A 4 16.25 7.33 -5.27
N ILE A 5 16.05 8.01 -4.15
CA ILE A 5 14.70 8.17 -3.58
C ILE A 5 13.98 9.14 -4.50
N VAL A 6 13.29 8.60 -5.51
CA VAL A 6 12.41 9.39 -6.35
C VAL A 6 11.05 9.39 -5.68
N THR A 7 10.62 10.55 -5.21
CA THR A 7 9.30 10.72 -4.63
C THR A 7 8.24 10.59 -5.73
N CYS A 8 7.16 9.88 -5.41
CA CYS A 8 5.97 9.87 -6.26
C CYS A 8 5.45 11.29 -6.50
N LYS A 9 4.87 11.56 -7.68
CA LYS A 9 4.57 12.92 -8.15
C LYS A 9 3.07 13.21 -8.14
N THR A 10 2.31 12.42 -8.86
CA THR A 10 0.87 12.46 -9.05
C THR A 10 0.16 11.66 -7.98
N CYS A 11 0.70 10.51 -7.59
CA CYS A 11 0.10 9.61 -6.61
C CYS A 11 0.20 10.18 -5.19
N ALA A 12 -0.95 10.46 -4.57
CA ALA A 12 -1.02 10.78 -3.15
C ALA A 12 -0.58 9.58 -2.30
N LYS A 13 -0.21 9.79 -1.03
CA LYS A 13 0.10 8.66 -0.13
C LYS A 13 -1.18 7.87 0.16
N VAL A 14 -1.13 6.54 -0.03
CA VAL A 14 -2.27 5.62 0.18
C VAL A 14 -2.37 5.05 1.59
N TYR A 15 -1.35 5.24 2.44
CA TYR A 15 -1.48 4.83 3.84
C TYR A 15 -2.53 5.69 4.56
N ASP A 16 -3.41 5.06 5.32
CA ASP A 16 -4.49 5.78 6.01
C ASP A 16 -3.92 6.76 7.05
N SER A 17 -4.06 8.06 6.74
CA SER A 17 -3.62 9.16 7.60
C SER A 17 -4.45 9.32 8.88
N THR A 18 -5.58 8.61 9.01
CA THR A 18 -6.40 8.62 10.22
C THR A 18 -5.86 7.71 11.33
N CYS A 19 -4.84 6.90 11.06
CA CYS A 19 -4.20 6.06 12.06
C CYS A 19 -3.41 6.88 13.08
N GLN A 20 -3.78 6.73 14.36
CA GLN A 20 -3.26 7.55 15.47
C GLN A 20 -2.19 6.82 16.31
N GLY A 21 -1.91 5.55 16.01
CA GLY A 21 -0.92 4.75 16.71
C GLY A 21 -1.53 3.76 17.70
N THR A 22 -0.65 3.02 18.38
CA THR A 22 -1.04 1.91 19.27
C THR A 22 -1.97 2.35 20.38
N GLY A 23 -3.09 1.63 20.53
CA GLY A 23 -4.07 1.84 21.59
C GLY A 23 -5.05 3.01 21.36
N ILE A 24 -5.02 3.65 20.19
CA ILE A 24 -5.89 4.79 19.85
C ILE A 24 -6.70 4.47 18.57
N PRO A 25 -8.04 4.62 18.58
CA PRO A 25 -8.89 5.19 19.64
C PRO A 25 -9.17 4.26 20.83
N SER A 26 -8.88 2.96 20.73
CA SER A 26 -9.01 2.04 21.86
C SER A 26 -7.96 0.94 21.84
N PRO A 27 -7.74 0.24 22.98
CA PRO A 27 -6.77 -0.87 23.06
C PRO A 27 -7.05 -2.03 22.10
N SER A 28 -8.30 -2.23 21.70
CA SER A 28 -8.73 -3.33 20.82
C SER A 28 -9.12 -2.90 19.40
N ASN A 29 -9.05 -1.59 19.11
CA ASN A 29 -9.30 -1.05 17.78
C ASN A 29 -8.38 0.14 17.55
N TRP A 30 -7.22 -0.13 16.96
CA TRP A 30 -6.21 0.86 16.64
C TRP A 30 -5.44 0.45 15.38
N CYS A 31 -4.78 1.43 14.76
CA CYS A 31 -3.84 1.16 13.68
C CYS A 31 -2.55 1.95 13.86
N ALA A 32 -1.44 1.35 13.45
CA ALA A 32 -0.11 1.95 13.55
C ALA A 32 -0.02 3.21 12.67
N THR A 33 0.78 4.20 13.06
CA THR A 33 1.01 5.35 12.20
C THR A 33 1.90 4.98 11.01
N ALA A 34 1.85 5.76 9.92
CA ALA A 34 2.74 5.52 8.77
C ALA A 34 4.23 5.54 9.16
N SER A 35 4.60 6.35 10.16
CA SER A 35 5.95 6.42 10.70
C SER A 35 6.35 5.17 11.48
N ASP A 36 5.44 4.60 12.29
CA ASP A 36 5.72 3.37 13.06
C ASP A 36 5.86 2.16 12.14
N VAL A 37 5.12 2.15 11.04
CA VAL A 37 5.21 1.12 9.99
C VAL A 37 6.46 1.31 9.12
N GLY A 38 6.95 2.54 8.96
CA GLY A 38 8.05 2.85 8.06
C GLY A 38 7.65 2.78 6.58
N VAL A 39 6.42 3.22 6.24
CA VAL A 39 5.91 3.18 4.86
C VAL A 39 6.80 3.99 3.94
N SER A 40 7.25 3.37 2.85
CA SER A 40 8.07 4.00 1.81
C SER A 40 7.47 3.75 0.44
N TYR A 41 7.73 4.67 -0.48
CA TYR A 41 7.20 4.63 -1.84
C TYR A 41 8.37 4.64 -2.82
N THR A 42 8.27 3.82 -3.85
CA THR A 42 9.24 3.71 -4.93
C THR A 42 8.58 4.21 -6.21
N LEU A 43 9.25 5.11 -6.94
CA LEU A 43 8.86 5.47 -8.30
C LEU A 43 9.71 4.71 -9.31
N GLY A 44 9.05 3.99 -10.21
CA GLY A 44 9.69 3.28 -11.31
C GLY A 44 8.95 1.99 -11.65
N PRO A 45 9.55 1.11 -12.48
CA PRO A 45 8.98 -0.20 -12.73
C PRO A 45 8.86 -0.99 -11.42
N ILE A 46 7.76 -1.73 -11.27
CA ILE A 46 7.60 -2.67 -10.16
C ILE A 46 8.56 -3.84 -10.37
N ASP A 47 9.23 -4.29 -9.30
CA ASP A 47 10.15 -5.42 -9.40
C ASP A 47 9.42 -6.66 -9.95
N PRO A 48 9.95 -7.32 -11.01
CA PRO A 48 9.37 -8.54 -11.56
C PRO A 48 9.16 -9.66 -10.53
N GLU A 49 9.89 -9.66 -9.41
CA GLU A 49 9.73 -10.65 -8.32
C GLU A 49 8.32 -10.65 -7.71
N TYR A 50 7.59 -9.54 -7.80
CA TYR A 50 6.23 -9.43 -7.26
C TYR A 50 5.13 -9.87 -8.21
N TRP A 51 5.49 -10.31 -9.43
CA TRP A 51 4.56 -10.86 -10.43
C TRP A 51 3.35 -9.97 -10.73
N VAL A 52 3.52 -8.65 -10.64
CA VAL A 52 2.50 -7.67 -11.02
C VAL A 52 2.55 -7.46 -12.52
N TYR A 53 1.46 -7.77 -13.22
CA TYR A 53 1.38 -7.60 -14.67
C TYR A 53 0.76 -6.25 -15.06
N ASN A 54 1.01 -5.81 -16.30
CA ASN A 54 0.39 -4.62 -16.91
C ASN A 54 0.61 -3.31 -16.15
N THR A 55 1.73 -3.16 -15.45
CA THR A 55 2.15 -1.90 -14.84
C THR A 55 3.10 -1.16 -15.76
N GLU A 56 3.04 0.17 -15.71
CA GLU A 56 3.84 1.05 -16.56
C GLU A 56 5.19 1.35 -15.90
N ASP A 57 6.20 1.74 -16.68
CA ASP A 57 7.54 2.05 -16.14
C ASP A 57 7.55 3.26 -15.18
N ASP A 58 6.56 4.16 -15.29
CA ASP A 58 6.36 5.32 -14.40
C ASP A 58 5.22 5.03 -13.40
N THR A 59 5.48 4.10 -12.49
CA THR A 59 4.52 3.66 -11.46
C THR A 59 5.06 3.94 -10.06
N CYS A 60 4.27 4.60 -9.24
CA CYS A 60 4.50 4.68 -7.80
C CYS A 60 4.04 3.38 -7.16
N TRP A 61 4.85 2.74 -6.33
CA TRP A 61 4.46 1.51 -5.65
C TRP A 61 5.05 1.40 -4.25
N THR A 62 4.43 0.55 -3.44
CA THR A 62 4.79 0.29 -2.05
C THR A 62 4.39 -1.13 -1.69
N ILE A 63 5.09 -1.70 -0.72
CA ILE A 63 4.71 -2.93 -0.03
C ILE A 63 4.44 -2.58 1.42
N LEU A 64 3.39 -3.16 1.98
CA LEU A 64 3.01 -2.92 3.36
C LEU A 64 3.53 -4.05 4.26
N SER A 65 4.59 -3.77 5.00
CA SER A 65 5.14 -4.69 6.01
C SER A 65 4.67 -4.28 7.40
N CYS A 66 3.68 -4.99 7.94
CA CYS A 66 3.08 -4.63 9.22
C CYS A 66 3.89 -5.10 10.43
N PRO A 67 4.04 -4.27 11.47
CA PRO A 67 4.74 -4.65 12.70
C PRO A 67 3.99 -5.76 13.45
N SER A 68 4.72 -6.51 14.29
CA SER A 68 4.15 -7.58 15.11
C SER A 68 2.93 -7.09 15.92
N GLY A 69 1.87 -7.90 15.94
CA GLY A 69 0.60 -7.55 16.61
C GLY A 69 -0.37 -6.76 15.73
N THR A 70 -0.01 -6.48 14.48
CA THR A 70 -0.91 -5.89 13.47
C THR A 70 -1.02 -6.76 12.22
N LEU A 71 -2.11 -6.59 11.49
CA LEU A 71 -2.38 -7.21 10.20
C LEU A 71 -2.55 -6.12 9.14
N ALA A 72 -2.14 -6.44 7.92
CA ALA A 72 -2.42 -5.60 6.76
C ALA A 72 -3.94 -5.55 6.52
N ARG A 73 -4.43 -4.35 6.23
CA ARG A 73 -5.82 -4.08 5.89
C ARG A 73 -5.86 -3.12 4.71
N TYR A 74 -6.37 -3.59 3.58
CA TYR A 74 -6.57 -2.83 2.36
C TYR A 74 -8.06 -2.50 2.26
N LEU A 75 -8.39 -1.21 2.22
CA LEU A 75 -9.74 -0.73 1.92
C LEU A 75 -9.85 -0.57 0.40
N LEU A 76 -10.45 -1.56 -0.24
CA LEU A 76 -10.71 -1.57 -1.67
C LEU A 76 -11.85 -0.60 -2.00
N THR A 77 -11.79 0.01 -3.19
CA THR A 77 -12.83 0.92 -3.64
C THR A 77 -14.20 0.22 -3.61
N GLY A 78 -15.18 0.88 -3.00
CA GLY A 78 -16.49 0.28 -2.71
C GLY A 78 -16.64 -0.24 -1.27
N GLY A 79 -15.63 -0.06 -0.42
CA GLY A 79 -15.72 -0.30 1.03
C GLY A 79 -15.42 -1.73 1.47
N ILE A 80 -14.88 -2.57 0.58
CA ILE A 80 -14.51 -3.95 0.89
C ILE A 80 -13.14 -3.95 1.55
N THR A 81 -12.96 -4.73 2.61
CA THR A 81 -11.65 -4.88 3.26
C THR A 81 -11.00 -6.20 2.86
N SER A 82 -9.69 -6.15 2.59
CA SER A 82 -8.85 -7.31 2.25
C SER A 82 -7.62 -7.37 3.17
N GLU A 83 -7.13 -8.57 3.44
CA GLU A 83 -5.87 -8.79 4.17
C GLU A 83 -4.65 -8.85 3.22
N GLY A 84 -4.88 -8.79 1.91
CA GLY A 84 -3.84 -8.92 0.89
C GLY A 84 -3.82 -10.31 0.22
N ASN A 85 -2.68 -10.65 -0.37
CA ASN A 85 -2.44 -11.94 -1.00
C ASN A 85 -2.45 -13.08 0.02
N TYR A 86 -3.01 -14.22 -0.38
CA TYR A 86 -3.07 -15.43 0.45
C TYR A 86 -1.68 -16.06 0.61
N GLY A 87 -1.47 -16.78 1.73
CA GLY A 87 -0.26 -17.58 1.94
C GLY A 87 0.99 -16.79 2.33
N GLY A 88 0.85 -15.52 2.70
CA GLY A 88 1.95 -14.67 3.18
C GLY A 88 2.80 -14.04 2.08
N MET A 89 2.34 -14.09 0.82
CA MET A 89 2.99 -13.37 -0.28
C MET A 89 2.83 -11.86 -0.09
N GLU A 90 3.83 -11.08 -0.53
CA GLU A 90 3.69 -9.62 -0.51
C GLU A 90 2.48 -9.16 -1.33
N THR A 91 1.82 -8.12 -0.83
CA THR A 91 0.78 -7.41 -1.58
C THR A 91 1.36 -6.08 -2.02
N VAL A 92 1.47 -5.90 -3.32
CA VAL A 92 1.95 -4.66 -3.91
C VAL A 92 0.77 -3.73 -4.12
N SER A 93 0.84 -2.55 -3.51
CA SER A 93 -0.01 -1.41 -3.86
C SER A 93 0.73 -0.57 -4.89
N PHE A 94 0.06 -0.14 -5.95
CA PHE A 94 0.66 0.63 -7.03
C PHE A 94 -0.31 1.68 -7.57
N CYS A 95 0.25 2.74 -8.15
CA CYS A 95 -0.48 3.87 -8.71
C CYS A 95 0.29 4.43 -9.90
N LYS A 96 -0.41 4.65 -11.01
CA LYS A 96 0.20 5.23 -12.22
C LYS A 96 0.47 6.71 -12.02
N GLU A 97 1.60 7.17 -12.52
CA GLU A 97 2.00 8.57 -12.39
C GLU A 97 1.55 9.43 -13.58
N SER A 98 1.19 8.80 -14.70
CA SER A 98 0.72 9.46 -15.91
C SER A 98 -0.30 8.60 -16.68
N GLY A 99 -0.90 9.17 -17.71
CA GLY A 99 -1.87 8.48 -18.57
C GLY A 99 -3.27 8.33 -17.95
N ALA A 100 -4.02 7.35 -18.45
CA ALA A 100 -5.36 7.04 -17.95
C ALA A 100 -5.26 6.26 -16.62
N GLY A 101 -6.00 6.72 -15.60
CA GLY A 101 -5.91 6.17 -14.24
C GLY A 101 -4.73 6.72 -13.42
N ALA A 102 -4.09 7.81 -13.87
CA ALA A 102 -3.03 8.46 -13.11
C ALA A 102 -3.55 8.99 -11.77
N GLY A 103 -2.83 8.71 -10.68
CA GLY A 103 -3.22 9.10 -9.32
C GLY A 103 -4.18 8.13 -8.63
N GLU A 104 -4.65 7.10 -9.31
CA GLU A 104 -5.52 6.06 -8.74
C GLU A 104 -4.67 4.91 -8.20
N TRP A 105 -4.89 4.55 -6.94
CA TRP A 105 -4.22 3.41 -6.32
C TRP A 105 -4.97 2.11 -6.60
N ALA A 106 -4.21 1.03 -6.73
CA ALA A 106 -4.69 -0.34 -6.82
C ALA A 106 -3.79 -1.28 -6.02
N VAL A 107 -4.29 -2.48 -5.75
CA VAL A 107 -3.51 -3.62 -5.24
C VAL A 107 -3.47 -4.75 -6.25
N TRP A 108 -2.38 -5.52 -6.23
CA TRP A 108 -2.28 -6.76 -6.99
C TRP A 108 -2.70 -7.96 -6.14
N LEU A 109 -3.89 -8.49 -6.42
CA LEU A 109 -4.47 -9.69 -5.76
C LEU A 109 -4.81 -10.77 -6.78
N GLY A 110 -3.89 -11.03 -7.72
CA GLY A 110 -4.13 -11.83 -8.93
C GLY A 110 -4.81 -11.05 -10.06
N GLU A 111 -5.33 -9.87 -9.76
CA GLU A 111 -5.83 -8.87 -10.71
C GLU A 111 -5.61 -7.45 -10.16
N HIS A 112 -5.82 -6.44 -11.00
CA HIS A 112 -5.78 -5.03 -10.60
C HIS A 112 -7.08 -4.66 -9.88
N ILE A 113 -7.01 -4.44 -8.57
CA ILE A 113 -8.18 -4.07 -7.76
C ILE A 113 -8.00 -2.64 -7.22
N PRO A 114 -8.90 -1.69 -7.54
CA PRO A 114 -8.83 -0.33 -7.02
C PRO A 114 -8.81 -0.25 -5.49
N LEU A 115 -7.98 0.65 -4.97
CA LEU A 115 -7.63 0.79 -3.55
C LEU A 115 -7.86 2.23 -3.09
N ASP A 116 -8.64 2.40 -2.01
CA ASP A 116 -8.86 3.72 -1.39
C ASP A 116 -7.79 4.03 -0.33
N SER A 117 -7.44 3.04 0.52
CA SER A 117 -6.39 3.19 1.53
C SER A 117 -5.85 1.86 2.02
N MET A 118 -4.69 1.88 2.68
CA MET A 118 -4.14 0.72 3.39
C MET A 118 -3.66 1.10 4.79
N ARG A 119 -3.69 0.16 5.73
CA ARG A 119 -3.21 0.35 7.10
C ARG A 119 -2.72 -0.94 7.73
N CYS A 120 -1.91 -0.81 8.78
CA CYS A 120 -1.63 -1.90 9.72
C CYS A 120 -2.54 -1.75 10.94
N GLN A 121 -3.55 -2.62 11.07
CA GLN A 121 -4.53 -2.59 12.15
C GLN A 121 -4.23 -3.69 13.16
N ASN A 122 -4.53 -3.48 14.44
CA ASN A 122 -4.38 -4.54 15.43
C ASN A 122 -5.08 -5.84 15.00
N ALA A 123 -4.43 -6.97 15.27
CA ALA A 123 -5.00 -8.30 15.04
C ALA A 123 -6.21 -8.57 15.94
#